data_AF-A0A815MMT0-F1
#
_entry.id   AF-A0A815MMT0-F1
#
_cell.length_a   1.000
_cell.length_b   1.000
_cell.length_c   1.000
_cell.angle_alpha   90.00
_cell.angle_beta   90.00
_cell.angle_gamma   90.00
#
_symmetry.space_group_name_H-M   'P 1'
#
loop_
_entity.id
_entity.type
_entity.pdbx_description
1 polymer ?
#
loop_
_entity_poly.entity_id
_entity_poly.type
_entity_poly.pdbx_seq_one_letter_code
_entity_poly.pdbx_strand_id
1 'polypeptide(L)'
;MCNRHTTKLNLFLLTITFIIYLFVGAQLFSTIERPAEQIIINEMSQTRKDFLEKYPCVKENDFESFIVTLLDANKHGVDARTNFTT
;
A
#
# COMPACT_ATOMS: atom_id res chain seq x y z
N MET A 1 12.61 45.28 -21.70
CA MET A 1 12.79 43.81 -21.80
C MET A 1 13.69 43.28 -20.69
N CYS A 2 13.35 43.49 -19.41
CA CYS A 2 14.16 43.02 -18.28
C CYS A 2 13.26 42.47 -17.16
N ASN A 3 12.62 41.32 -17.41
CA ASN A 3 11.93 40.54 -16.36
C ASN A 3 11.95 39.02 -16.64
N ARG A 4 12.46 38.59 -17.81
CA ARG A 4 12.48 37.18 -18.20
C ARG A 4 13.51 36.35 -17.42
N HIS A 5 14.60 36.99 -16.99
CA HIS A 5 15.66 36.31 -16.23
C HIS A 5 15.27 36.08 -14.78
N THR A 6 14.59 37.05 -14.16
CA THR A 6 14.00 36.97 -12.81
C THR A 6 12.88 35.93 -12.76
N THR A 7 12.00 35.88 -13.76
CA THR A 7 10.96 34.82 -13.83
C THR A 7 11.55 33.41 -13.95
N LYS A 8 12.60 33.23 -14.77
CA LYS A 8 13.28 31.93 -14.87
C LYS A 8 13.95 31.50 -13.56
N LEU A 9 14.59 32.43 -12.87
CA LEU A 9 15.22 32.17 -11.57
C LEU A 9 14.16 31.82 -10.51
N ASN A 10 13.05 32.55 -10.45
CA ASN A 10 11.96 32.26 -9.52
C ASN A 10 11.32 30.89 -9.78
N LEU A 11 11.12 30.54 -11.06
CA LEU A 11 10.60 29.22 -11.42
C LEU A 11 11.57 28.11 -10.98
N PHE A 12 12.86 28.29 -11.22
CA PHE A 12 13.89 27.35 -10.79
C PHE A 12 13.91 27.18 -9.27
N LEU A 13 13.85 28.28 -8.51
CA LEU A 13 13.79 28.26 -7.05
C LEU A 13 12.52 27.58 -6.53
N LEU A 14 11.37 27.82 -7.16
CA LEU A 14 10.11 27.16 -6.81
C LEU A 14 10.21 25.66 -7.04
N THR A 15 10.75 25.24 -8.18
CA THR A 15 10.94 23.81 -8.48
C THR A 15 11.84 23.14 -7.45
N ILE A 16 12.98 23.76 -7.10
CA ILE A 16 13.88 23.20 -6.08
C ILE A 16 13.17 23.11 -4.72
N THR A 17 12.53 24.19 -4.29
CA THR A 17 11.80 24.21 -3.01
C THR A 17 10.70 23.15 -2.97
N PHE A 18 9.96 22.99 -4.08
CA PHE A 18 8.92 21.99 -4.21
C PHE A 18 9.47 20.56 -4.15
N ILE A 19 10.60 20.30 -4.82
CA ILE A 19 11.28 19.00 -4.75
C ILE A 19 11.72 18.70 -3.32
N ILE A 20 12.34 19.67 -2.63
CA ILE A 20 12.75 19.51 -1.23
C ILE A 20 11.53 19.24 -0.34
N TYR A 21 10.44 19.98 -0.53
CA TYR A 21 9.19 19.77 0.19
C TYR A 21 8.65 18.35 0.01
N LEU A 22 8.65 17.81 -1.21
CA LEU A 22 8.24 16.44 -1.47
C LEU A 22 9.16 15.41 -0.81
N PHE A 23 10.47 15.63 -0.79
CA PHE A 23 11.41 14.74 -0.09
C PHE A 23 11.17 14.71 1.42
N VAL A 24 10.91 15.87 2.02
CA VAL A 24 10.57 15.98 3.44
C VAL A 24 9.26 15.23 3.72
N GLY A 25 8.22 15.44 2.90
CA GLY A 25 6.95 14.72 3.02
C GLY A 25 7.13 13.20 2.88
N ALA A 26 7.88 12.76 1.87
CA ALA A 26 8.16 11.33 1.65
C ALA A 26 8.89 10.69 2.84
N GLN A 27 9.87 11.38 3.44
CA GLN A 27 10.58 10.87 4.61
C GLN A 27 9.66 10.78 5.84
N LEU A 28 8.82 11.79 6.06
CA LEU A 28 7.85 11.81 7.15
C LEU A 28 6.84 10.67 7.02
N PHE A 29 6.19 10.54 5.86
CA PHE A 29 5.25 9.45 5.60
C PHE A 29 5.93 8.09 5.71
N SER A 30 7.11 7.93 5.09
CA SER A 30 7.89 6.71 5.18
C SER A 30 8.23 6.32 6.62
N THR A 31 8.58 7.28 7.49
CA THR A 31 8.93 6.97 8.88
C THR A 31 7.69 6.60 9.70
N ILE A 32 6.56 7.25 9.45
CA ILE A 32 5.33 7.07 10.21
C ILE A 32 4.56 5.83 9.77
N GLU A 33 4.46 5.57 8.46
CA GLU A 33 3.62 4.50 7.91
C GLU A 33 4.31 3.13 7.89
N ARG A 34 5.63 3.07 7.64
CA ARG A 34 6.39 1.79 7.63
C ARG A 34 6.22 0.92 8.88
N PRO A 35 6.27 1.43 10.13
CA PRO A 35 6.11 0.56 11.29
C PRO A 35 4.70 -0.06 11.35
N ALA A 36 3.66 0.71 10.98
CA ALA A 36 2.30 0.20 10.93
C ALA A 36 2.12 -0.84 9.82
N GLU A 37 2.68 -0.59 8.63
CA GLU A 37 2.70 -1.54 7.51
C GLU A 37 3.35 -2.87 7.93
N GLN A 38 4.51 -2.81 8.60
CA GLN A 38 5.21 -4.02 9.03
C GLN A 38 4.41 -4.84 10.06
N ILE A 39 3.68 -4.17 10.96
CA ILE A 39 2.80 -4.84 11.92
C ILE A 39 1.71 -5.62 11.18
N ILE A 40 1.05 -4.99 10.21
CA ILE A 40 -0.02 -5.62 9.43
C ILE A 40 0.53 -6.81 8.63
N ILE A 41 1.68 -6.67 7.98
CA ILE A 41 2.32 -7.77 7.24
C ILE A 41 2.63 -8.96 8.17
N ASN A 42 3.14 -8.67 9.37
CA ASN A 42 3.46 -9.71 10.35
C ASN A 42 2.19 -10.41 10.85
N GLU A 43 1.12 -9.67 11.14
CA GLU A 43 -0.17 -10.21 11.59
C GLU A 43 -0.82 -11.07 10.50
N MET A 44 -0.78 -10.64 9.23
CA MET A 44 -1.24 -11.43 8.09
C MET A 44 -0.44 -12.72 7.94
N SER A 45 0.89 -12.66 8.07
CA SER A 45 1.76 -13.83 7.99
C SER A 45 1.50 -14.83 9.12
N GLN A 46 1.31 -14.33 10.35
CA GLN A 46 0.95 -15.17 11.51
C GLN A 46 -0.41 -15.81 11.30
N THR A 47 -1.43 -15.04 10.93
CA THR A 47 -2.79 -15.55 10.70
C THR A 47 -2.81 -16.63 9.61
N ARG A 48 -2.05 -16.45 8.53
CA ARG A 48 -1.89 -17.47 7.47
C ARG A 48 -1.28 -18.75 8.01
N LYS A 49 -0.19 -18.66 8.79
CA LYS A 49 0.46 -19.83 9.39
C LYS A 49 -0.49 -20.57 10.33
N ASP A 50 -1.12 -19.84 11.24
CA ASP A 50 -2.06 -20.39 12.21
C ASP A 50 -3.23 -21.11 11.53
N PHE A 51 -3.73 -20.56 10.41
CA PHE A 51 -4.79 -21.17 9.62
C PHE A 51 -4.36 -22.51 9.00
N LEU A 52 -3.18 -22.56 8.39
CA LEU A 52 -2.69 -23.77 7.72
C LEU A 52 -2.25 -24.85 8.70
N GLU A 53 -1.73 -24.47 9.86
CA GLU A 53 -1.46 -25.40 10.96
C GLU A 53 -2.75 -26.00 11.52
N LYS A 54 -3.81 -25.18 11.64
CA LYS A 54 -5.13 -25.62 12.10
C LYS A 54 -5.86 -26.51 11.09
N TYR A 55 -5.63 -26.29 9.79
CA TYR A 55 -6.29 -27.01 8.70
C TYR A 55 -5.28 -27.66 7.75
N PRO A 56 -4.62 -28.76 8.16
CA PRO A 56 -3.57 -29.43 7.36
C PRO A 56 -4.08 -30.04 6.05
N CYS A 57 -5.40 -30.14 5.87
CA CYS A 57 -6.02 -30.55 4.61
C CYS A 57 -5.96 -29.46 3.51
N VAL A 58 -5.69 -28.21 3.88
CA VAL A 58 -5.56 -27.10 2.95
C VAL A 58 -4.09 -26.95 2.56
N LYS A 59 -3.80 -27.05 1.26
CA LYS A 59 -2.45 -26.79 0.77
C LYS A 59 -2.20 -25.29 0.71
N GLU A 60 -0.97 -24.92 1.02
CA GLU A 60 -0.47 -23.53 0.96
C GLU A 60 -0.81 -22.84 -0.38
N ASN A 61 -0.52 -23.50 -1.51
CA ASN A 61 -0.77 -22.95 -2.84
C ASN A 61 -2.27 -22.73 -3.13
N ASP A 62 -3.13 -23.64 -2.64
CA ASP A 62 -4.58 -23.55 -2.84
C ASP A 62 -5.15 -22.39 -2.02
N PHE A 63 -4.63 -22.20 -0.79
CA PHE A 63 -4.96 -21.06 0.05
C PHE A 63 -4.55 -19.73 -0.58
N GLU A 64 -3.31 -19.60 -1.07
CA GLU A 64 -2.87 -18.37 -1.74
C GLU A 64 -3.72 -18.04 -2.98
N SER A 65 -4.02 -19.05 -3.82
CA SER A 65 -4.87 -18.88 -5.00
C SER A 65 -6.27 -18.37 -4.64
N PHE A 66 -6.85 -18.92 -3.56
CA PHE A 66 -8.14 -18.46 -3.03
C PHE A 66 -8.06 -17.00 -2.55
N ILE A 67 -7.03 -16.62 -1.80
CA ILE A 67 -6.84 -15.23 -1.33
C ILE A 67 -6.69 -14.25 -2.50
N VAL A 68 -5.91 -14.60 -3.53
CA VAL A 68 -5.76 -13.75 -4.72
C VAL A 68 -7.12 -13.54 -5.41
N THR A 69 -7.89 -14.60 -5.58
CA THR A 69 -9.23 -14.54 -6.18
C THR A 69 -10.19 -13.68 -5.34
N LEU A 70 -10.14 -13.82 -4.02
CA LEU A 70 -10.95 -13.03 -3.09
C LEU A 70 -10.59 -11.54 -3.11
N LEU A 71 -9.30 -11.22 -3.16
CA LEU A 71 -8.81 -9.84 -3.30
C LEU A 71 -9.23 -9.22 -4.63
N ASP A 72 -9.20 -10.00 -5.72
CA ASP A 72 -9.65 -9.55 -7.03
C ASP A 72 -11.16 -9.25 -7.04
N ALA A 73 -11.97 -10.15 -6.49
CA ALA A 73 -13.41 -9.92 -6.31
C ALA A 73 -13.70 -8.67 -5.47
N ASN A 74 -12.93 -8.45 -4.39
CA ASN A 74 -13.06 -7.27 -3.55
C ASN A 74 -12.74 -5.97 -4.30
N LYS A 75 -11.69 -5.96 -5.14
CA LYS A 75 -11.38 -4.83 -6.03
C LYS A 75 -12.53 -4.49 -6.98
N HIS A 76 -13.34 -5.47 -7.34
CA HIS A 76 -14.56 -5.31 -8.14
C HIS A 76 -15.81 -4.94 -7.33
N GLY A 77 -15.66 -4.63 -6.03
CA GLY A 77 -16.74 -4.18 -5.15
C GLY A 77 -17.57 -5.31 -4.55
N VAL A 78 -17.14 -6.57 -4.69
CA VAL A 78 -17.81 -7.72 -4.09
C VAL A 78 -17.33 -7.90 -2.65
N ASP A 79 -18.23 -7.75 -1.68
CA ASP A 79 -17.90 -7.94 -0.26
C ASP A 79 -17.87 -9.44 0.07
N ALA A 80 -16.71 -9.96 0.48
CA ALA A 80 -16.57 -11.37 0.87
C ALA A 80 -17.38 -11.75 2.13
N ARG A 81 -17.92 -10.78 2.87
CA ARG A 81 -18.74 -10.99 4.07
C ARG A 81 -20.21 -11.23 3.75
N THR A 82 -20.67 -10.96 2.53
CA THR A 82 -22.06 -11.23 2.19
C THR A 82 -22.29 -12.73 2.11
N ASN A 83 -23.29 -13.23 2.85
CA ASN A 83 -23.73 -14.62 2.74
C ASN A 83 -24.24 -14.87 1.31
N PHE A 84 -23.42 -15.45 0.46
CA PHE A 84 -23.85 -16.01 -0.83
C PHE A 84 -24.57 -17.34 -0.56
N THR A 85 -25.75 -17.27 0.07
CA THR A 85 -26.75 -18.34 0.01
C THR A 85 -27.64 -18.07 -1.19
N THR A 86 -27.30 -18.68 -2.33
CA THR A 86 -28.22 -18.94 -3.45
C THR A 86 -28.18 -20.42 -3.73
#